data_AF-A0AAD5L708-F1
#
_entry.id   AF-A0AAD5L708-F1
#
_cell.length_a   1.000
_cell.length_b   1.000
_cell.length_c   1.000
_cell.angle_alpha   90.00
_cell.angle_beta   90.00
_cell.angle_gamma   90.00
#
_symmetry.space_group_name_H-M   'P 1'
#
loop_
_entity.id
_entity.type
_entity.pdbx_description
1 polymer ?
#
loop_
_entity_poly.entity_id
_entity_poly.type
_entity_poly.pdbx_seq_one_letter_code
_entity_poly.pdbx_strand_id
1 'polypeptide(L)'
;MPRKWFQLVGEDGNALTSADAVVVDIEDVDTLRKTVKEAYADSDLAGIAPSNLTVFANRAAYEAKQALGPRVPLANIDEDDTLIVQVPQKADSGMSMVRQWLCVMK
;
A
#
# COMPACT_ATOMS: atom_id res chain seq x y z
N MET A 1 23.71 2.00 6.31
CA MET A 1 22.34 1.61 6.66
C MET A 1 21.74 0.87 5.48
N PRO A 2 21.02 -0.24 5.68
CA PRO A 2 20.22 -0.82 4.61
C PRO A 2 19.15 0.19 4.18
N ARG A 3 19.02 0.40 2.88
CA ARG A 3 17.96 1.23 2.28
C ARG A 3 16.97 0.29 1.61
N LYS A 4 15.68 0.59 1.73
CA LYS A 4 14.63 -0.21 1.12
C LYS A 4 13.82 0.63 0.14
N TRP A 5 13.68 0.13 -1.08
CA TRP A 5 12.91 0.79 -2.11
C TRP A 5 11.45 0.34 -2.03
N PHE A 6 10.54 1.30 -2.15
CA PHE A 6 9.12 1.01 -2.24
C PHE A 6 8.45 1.96 -3.24
N GLN A 7 7.35 1.50 -3.82
CA GLN A 7 6.53 2.27 -4.75
C GLN A 7 5.08 2.21 -4.32
N LEU A 8 4.43 3.38 -4.17
CA LEU A 8 3.00 3.42 -3.92
C LEU A 8 2.25 3.26 -5.23
N VAL A 9 1.35 2.29 -5.26
CA VAL A 9 0.42 2.05 -6.37
C VAL A 9 -1.01 2.26 -5.89
N GLY A 10 -1.84 2.83 -6.74
CA GLY A 10 -3.28 2.91 -6.51
C GLY A 10 -3.95 1.57 -6.79
N GLU A 11 -5.24 1.49 -6.46
CA GLU A 11 -6.08 0.35 -6.80
C GLU A 11 -6.13 0.12 -8.32
N ASP A 12 -6.09 1.20 -9.12
CA ASP A 12 -6.02 1.19 -10.58
C ASP A 12 -4.69 0.63 -11.16
N GLY A 13 -3.73 0.27 -10.31
CA GLY A 13 -2.40 -0.17 -10.71
C GLY A 13 -1.51 0.97 -11.24
N ASN A 14 -1.99 2.21 -11.17
CA ASN A 14 -1.22 3.40 -11.48
C ASN A 14 -0.30 3.75 -10.31
N ALA A 15 0.94 4.14 -10.58
CA ALA A 15 1.86 4.55 -9.53
C ALA A 15 1.40 5.91 -8.97
N LEU A 16 0.88 5.92 -7.74
CA LEU A 16 0.48 7.16 -7.05
C LEU A 16 1.69 8.02 -6.72
N THR A 17 2.84 7.38 -6.49
CA THR A 17 4.10 8.06 -6.26
C THR A 17 5.24 7.32 -6.95
N SER A 18 6.30 8.07 -7.29
CA SER A 18 7.53 7.49 -7.81
C SER A 18 8.15 6.55 -6.77
N ALA A 19 8.93 5.56 -7.21
CA ALA A 19 9.64 4.68 -6.28
C ALA A 19 10.56 5.53 -5.38
N ASP A 20 10.36 5.44 -4.07
CA ASP A 20 11.10 6.19 -3.06
C ASP A 20 11.87 5.22 -2.15
N ALA A 21 13.01 5.65 -1.63
CA ALA A 21 13.87 4.84 -0.79
C ALA A 21 13.77 5.33 0.66
N VAL A 22 13.26 4.46 1.55
CA VAL A 22 13.26 4.75 2.98
C VAL A 22 14.52 4.15 3.62
N VAL A 23 15.30 5.01 4.27
CA VAL A 23 16.52 4.61 5.00
C VAL A 23 16.14 4.31 6.44
N VAL A 24 15.56 3.13 6.66
CA VAL A 24 15.17 2.68 8.00
C VAL A 24 15.52 1.20 8.14
N ASP A 25 15.87 0.80 9.36
CA ASP A 25 15.95 -0.61 9.76
C ASP A 25 14.53 -1.19 9.80
N ILE A 26 14.01 -1.52 8.61
CA ILE A 26 12.67 -2.07 8.46
C ILE A 26 12.74 -3.57 8.75
N GLU A 27 12.46 -3.96 9.99
CA GLU A 27 12.39 -5.39 10.37
C GLU A 27 11.17 -6.08 9.75
N ASP A 28 10.03 -5.39 9.67
CA ASP A 28 8.74 -5.94 9.24
C ASP A 28 7.90 -4.94 8.44
N VAL A 29 6.93 -5.47 7.70
CA VAL A 29 5.93 -4.74 6.88
C VAL A 29 5.14 -3.73 7.71
N ASP A 30 4.83 -4.02 8.98
CA ASP A 30 4.08 -3.09 9.83
C ASP A 30 4.87 -1.80 10.12
N THR A 31 6.16 -1.92 10.41
CA THR A 31 7.07 -0.79 10.62
C THR A 31 7.15 0.08 9.36
N LEU A 32 7.28 -0.54 8.18
CA LEU A 32 7.24 0.16 6.89
C LEU A 32 5.98 0.98 6.73
N ARG A 33 4.81 0.39 6.99
CA ARG A 33 3.51 1.06 6.81
C ARG A 33 3.35 2.24 7.75
N LYS A 34 3.89 2.14 8.97
CA LYS A 34 3.87 3.23 9.94
C LYS A 34 4.78 4.38 9.50
N THR A 35 6.00 4.09 9.06
CA THR A 35 6.93 5.10 8.53
C THR A 35 6.40 5.77 7.26
N VAL A 36 5.90 4.99 6.30
CA VAL A 36 5.26 5.52 5.08
C VAL A 36 4.06 6.38 5.45
N LYS A 37 3.24 5.96 6.42
CA LYS A 37 2.14 6.80 6.89
C LYS A 37 2.63 8.10 7.52
N GLU A 38 3.70 8.10 8.30
CA GLU A 38 4.27 9.33 8.86
C GLU A 38 4.81 10.26 7.77
N ALA A 39 5.47 9.71 6.74
CA ALA A 39 6.01 10.48 5.61
C ALA A 39 4.92 11.06 4.70
N TYR A 40 3.83 10.31 4.47
CA TYR A 40 2.73 10.69 3.57
C TYR A 40 1.44 11.03 4.33
N ALA A 41 1.54 11.37 5.62
CA ALA A 41 0.41 11.68 6.49
C ALA A 41 -0.44 12.84 5.97
N ASP A 42 0.18 13.76 5.24
CA ASP A 42 -0.39 15.06 4.86
C ASP A 42 -1.04 15.08 3.47
N SER A 43 -0.70 14.12 2.58
CA SER A 43 -1.12 14.16 1.17
C SER A 43 -2.10 13.04 0.83
N ASP A 44 -1.59 11.91 0.33
CA ASP A 44 -2.43 10.85 -0.25
C ASP A 44 -2.88 9.79 0.76
N LEU A 45 -2.19 9.66 1.90
CA LEU A 45 -2.54 8.69 2.94
C LEU A 45 -3.37 9.29 4.08
N ALA A 46 -3.55 10.61 4.11
CA ALA A 46 -4.78 11.39 4.31
C ALA A 46 -5.96 10.87 5.18
N GLY A 47 -5.84 9.89 6.08
CA GLY A 47 -6.99 9.21 6.72
C GLY A 47 -7.24 7.77 6.24
N ILE A 48 -6.26 7.16 5.58
CA ILE A 48 -6.16 5.71 5.41
C ILE A 48 -5.40 5.15 6.62
N ALA A 49 -5.87 4.03 7.16
CA ALA A 49 -5.13 3.32 8.20
C ALA A 49 -3.89 2.66 7.57
N PRO A 50 -2.72 2.67 8.23
CA PRO A 50 -1.55 1.96 7.71
C PRO A 50 -1.90 0.49 7.53
N SER A 51 -2.70 -0.07 8.45
CA SER A 51 -3.32 -1.40 8.42
C SER A 51 -4.20 -1.72 7.21
N ASN A 52 -4.60 -0.71 6.43
CA ASN A 52 -5.36 -0.88 5.19
C ASN A 52 -4.47 -0.93 3.93
N LEU A 53 -3.19 -0.59 4.04
CA LEU A 53 -2.25 -0.61 2.92
C LEU A 53 -1.82 -2.05 2.61
N THR A 54 -1.94 -2.49 1.37
CA THR A 54 -1.51 -3.85 1.00
C THR A 54 -0.08 -3.78 0.48
N VAL A 55 0.84 -4.51 1.09
CA VAL A 55 2.26 -4.49 0.70
C VAL A 55 2.57 -5.78 -0.06
N PHE A 56 3.33 -5.68 -1.14
CA PHE A 56 3.80 -6.80 -1.95
C PHE A 56 5.32 -6.76 -2.02
N ALA A 57 5.96 -7.92 -2.05
CA ALA A 57 7.41 -8.04 -2.08
C ALA A 57 8.02 -7.33 -3.29
N ASN A 58 7.38 -7.50 -4.45
CA ASN A 58 7.83 -6.96 -5.72
C ASN A 58 6.69 -6.88 -6.74
N ARG A 59 7.00 -6.36 -7.94
CA ARG A 59 6.02 -6.28 -9.02
C ARG A 59 5.49 -7.65 -9.46
N ALA A 60 6.32 -8.69 -9.46
CA ALA A 60 5.87 -10.04 -9.78
C ALA A 60 4.85 -10.57 -8.76
N ALA A 61 5.08 -10.33 -7.47
CA ALA A 61 4.13 -10.67 -6.41
C ALA A 61 2.84 -9.87 -6.53
N TYR A 62 2.91 -8.60 -6.92
CA TYR A 62 1.73 -7.78 -7.22
C TYR A 62 0.91 -8.35 -8.38
N GLU A 63 1.57 -8.72 -9.49
CA GLU A 63 0.90 -9.35 -10.65
C GLU A 63 0.27 -10.70 -10.29
N ALA A 64 0.95 -11.47 -9.44
CA ALA A 64 0.44 -12.72 -8.88
C ALA A 64 -0.61 -12.52 -7.77
N LYS A 65 -0.92 -11.26 -7.39
CA LYS A 65 -1.77 -10.88 -6.26
C LYS A 65 -1.37 -11.55 -4.93
N GLN A 66 -0.08 -11.80 -4.76
CA GLN A 66 0.52 -12.35 -3.53
C GLN A 66 0.93 -11.21 -2.60
N ALA A 67 -0.04 -10.75 -1.80
CA ALA A 67 0.22 -9.77 -0.75
C ALA A 67 1.09 -10.37 0.36
N LEU A 68 2.02 -9.55 0.87
CA LEU A 68 2.76 -9.85 2.08
C LEU A 68 1.89 -9.61 3.30
N GLY A 69 1.95 -10.55 4.25
CA GLY A 69 1.34 -10.37 5.56
C GLY A 69 2.05 -9.27 6.37
N PRO A 70 1.37 -8.66 7.35
CA PRO A 70 1.90 -7.58 8.19
C PRO A 70 2.91 -8.06 9.26
N ARG A 71 3.33 -9.33 9.19
CA ARG A 71 4.30 -9.97 10.10
C ARG A 71 5.37 -10.71 9.29
N VAL A 72 5.48 -10.37 8.01
CA VAL A 72 6.46 -10.97 7.13
C VAL A 72 7.75 -10.18 7.30
N PRO A 73 8.84 -10.84 7.72
CA PRO A 73 10.10 -10.15 7.90
C PRO A 73 10.59 -9.65 6.54
N LEU A 74 10.85 -8.33 6.46
CA LEU A 74 11.38 -7.68 5.26
C LEU A 74 12.90 -7.83 5.16
N ALA A 75 13.53 -8.48 6.15
CA ALA A 75 14.95 -8.78 6.17
C ALA A 75 15.44 -9.62 4.96
N ASN A 76 14.57 -10.45 4.37
CA ASN A 76 14.90 -11.29 3.21
C ASN A 76 14.64 -10.61 1.86
N ILE A 77 14.20 -9.36 1.84
CA ILE A 77 13.99 -8.61 0.59
C ILE A 77 15.29 -7.89 0.26
N ASP A 78 15.83 -8.05 -0.95
CA ASP A 78 17.05 -7.35 -1.35
C ASP A 78 16.80 -5.84 -1.55
N GLU A 79 17.89 -5.05 -1.60
CA GLU A 79 17.77 -3.63 -1.95
C GLU A 79 17.41 -3.41 -3.42
N ASP A 80 17.58 -4.43 -4.28
CA ASP A 80 17.14 -4.41 -5.68
C ASP A 80 15.63 -4.69 -5.83
N ASP A 81 14.99 -5.33 -4.84
CA ASP A 81 13.55 -5.59 -4.86
C ASP A 81 12.77 -4.35 -4.40
N THR A 82 11.96 -3.82 -5.31
CA THR A 82 11.08 -2.68 -5.03
C THR A 82 9.77 -3.17 -4.45
N LEU A 83 9.52 -2.88 -3.18
CA LEU A 83 8.28 -3.20 -2.49
C LEU A 83 7.12 -2.42 -3.10
N ILE A 84 6.03 -3.10 -3.46
CA ILE A 84 4.85 -2.43 -4.00
C ILE A 84 3.87 -2.23 -2.86
N VAL A 85 3.52 -0.98 -2.55
CA VAL A 85 2.52 -0.64 -1.53
C VAL A 85 1.26 -0.19 -2.24
N GLN A 86 0.26 -1.06 -2.30
CA GLN A 86 -1.06 -0.72 -2.80
C GLN A 86 -1.84 0.07 -1.76
N VAL A 87 -2.25 1.26 -2.16
CA VAL A 87 -3.14 2.12 -1.42
C VAL A 87 -4.58 1.81 -1.86
N PRO A 88 -5.46 1.33 -0.97
CA PRO A 88 -6.87 1.25 -1.30
C PRO A 88 -7.37 2.67 -1.55
N GLN A 89 -8.11 2.87 -2.64
CA GLN A 89 -8.72 4.17 -2.90
C GLN A 89 -9.58 4.52 -1.69
N LYS A 90 -9.34 5.70 -1.09
CA LYS A 90 -10.30 6.25 -0.13
C LYS A 90 -11.64 6.24 -0.84
N ALA A 91 -12.62 5.54 -0.27
CA ALA A 91 -13.99 5.86 -0.54
C ALA A 91 -14.11 7.35 -0.17
N ASP A 92 -14.06 8.20 -1.19
CA ASP A 92 -14.39 9.60 -1.05
C ASP A 92 -15.72 9.59 -0.32
N SER A 93 -15.76 10.23 0.85
CA SER A 93 -17.01 10.62 1.47
C SER A 93 -17.64 11.67 0.56
N GLY A 94 -18.17 11.20 -0.57
CA GLY A 94 -18.74 11.93 -1.67
C GLY A 94 -19.88 11.09 -2.23
N MET A 95 -20.98 11.03 -1.47
CA MET A 95 -22.35 10.89 -1.95
C MET A 95 -22.53 10.21 -3.32
N SER A 96 -22.49 8.87 -3.41
CA SER A 96 -23.29 8.14 -4.41
C SER A 96 -23.36 6.62 -4.16
N MET A 97 -23.98 6.20 -3.06
CA MET A 97 -24.59 4.85 -3.03
C MET A 97 -26.04 4.91 -2.52
N VAL A 98 -26.78 5.91 -3.01
CA VAL A 98 -28.25 5.89 -3.02
C VAL A 98 -28.76 5.20 -4.28
N ARG A 99 -28.27 4.00 -4.64
CA ARG A 99 -28.72 3.31 -5.87
C ARG A 99 -28.31 1.83 -5.98
N GLN A 100 -28.35 1.05 -4.89
CA GLN A 100 -28.14 -0.41 -4.99
C GLN A 100 -29.10 -1.25 -4.13
N TRP A 101 -30.33 -0.78 -3.87
CA TRP A 101 -31.36 -1.62 -3.22
C TRP A 101 -32.75 -1.53 -3.86
N LEU A 102 -32.85 -1.05 -5.11
CA LEU A 102 -34.12 -0.99 -5.83
C LEU A 102 -34.08 -1.72 -7.18
N CYS A 103 -33.58 -2.95 -7.23
CA CYS A 103 -33.87 -3.85 -8.37
C CYS A 103 -33.50 -5.32 -8.12
N VAL A 104 -34.19 -6.00 -7.20
CA VAL A 104 -34.54 -7.42 -7.39
C VAL A 104 -35.76 -7.77 -6.53
N MET A 105 -36.88 -7.15 -6.88
CA MET A 105 -38.20 -7.71 -6.63
C MET A 105 -38.77 -8.03 -8.01
N LYS A 106 -38.67 -9.29 -8.39
CA LYS A 106 -39.38 -9.87 -9.52
C LYS A 106 -39.73 -11.30 -9.15
#